data_AF-A0A953RJ80-F1
#
_entry.id   AF-A0A953RJ80-F1
#
_cell.length_a   1.000
_cell.length_b   1.000
_cell.length_c   1.000
_cell.angle_alpha   90.00
_cell.angle_beta   90.00
_cell.angle_gamma   90.00
#
_symmetry.space_group_name_H-M   'P 1'
#
loop_
_entity.id
_entity.type
_entity.pdbx_description
1 polymer ?
#
loop_
_entity_poly.entity_id
_entity_poly.type
_entity_poly.pdbx_seq_one_letter_code
_entity_poly.pdbx_strand_id
1 'polypeptide(L)'
;MSYQAETPFDSIEGSHEYVALLAEALDEARRDVEAEVASADRDGADRRKQALMLVSFNLAKLNLHITTSRRILNDLRTLRRLLLAERGLPARERTGVAAAD
;
A
#
# COMPACT_ATOMS: atom_id res chain seq x y z
N MET A 1 19.60 -7.49 -20.55
CA MET A 1 18.83 -8.23 -19.53
C MET A 1 17.60 -7.40 -19.19
N SER A 2 16.38 -7.83 -19.55
CA SER A 2 15.16 -7.20 -19.05
C SER A 2 14.97 -7.63 -17.60
N TYR A 3 15.09 -6.71 -16.66
CA TYR A 3 14.90 -7.00 -15.23
C TYR A 3 13.42 -7.37 -14.97
N GLN A 4 13.19 -8.61 -14.56
CA GLN A 4 11.91 -9.05 -14.01
C GLN A 4 11.94 -8.83 -12.50
N ALA A 5 10.90 -8.18 -11.98
CA ALA A 5 10.73 -8.02 -10.54
C ALA A 5 10.40 -9.39 -9.93
N GLU A 6 11.28 -9.88 -9.06
CA GLU A 6 11.10 -11.07 -8.22
C GLU A 6 10.27 -10.75 -6.98
N THR A 7 10.30 -9.49 -6.53
CA THR A 7 9.52 -9.00 -5.39
C THR A 7 8.69 -7.76 -5.74
N PRO A 8 7.62 -7.47 -4.98
CA PRO A 8 6.89 -6.20 -5.12
C PRO A 8 7.78 -4.96 -4.94
N PHE A 9 8.92 -5.11 -4.26
CA PHE A 9 9.82 -4.00 -3.91
C PHE A 9 10.84 -3.66 -5.00
N ASP A 10 10.95 -4.50 -6.03
CA ASP A 10 11.90 -4.36 -7.13
C ASP A 10 11.55 -3.22 -8.09
N SER A 11 10.34 -2.66 -7.97
CA SER A 11 9.91 -1.49 -8.72
C SER A 11 8.97 -0.57 -7.93
N ILE A 12 8.93 0.70 -8.33
CA ILE A 12 7.97 1.67 -7.78
C ILE A 12 6.53 1.25 -8.10
N GLU A 13 6.30 0.62 -9.25
CA GLU A 13 4.98 0.08 -9.60
C GLU A 13 4.53 -1.02 -8.64
N GLY A 14 5.39 -2.02 -8.41
CA GLY A 14 5.11 -3.09 -7.44
C GLY A 14 4.97 -2.56 -6.01
N SER A 15 5.79 -1.59 -5.62
CA SER A 15 5.73 -0.99 -4.29
C SER A 15 4.41 -0.24 -4.08
N HIS A 16 3.93 0.46 -5.11
CA HIS A 16 2.63 1.14 -5.09
C HIS A 16 1.46 0.15 -4.93
N GLU A 17 1.52 -1.00 -5.62
CA GLU A 17 0.51 -2.06 -5.50
C GLU A 17 0.55 -2.71 -4.11
N TYR A 18 1.75 -3.00 -3.60
CA TYR A 18 1.92 -3.55 -2.26
C TYR A 18 1.32 -2.65 -1.17
N VAL A 19 1.61 -1.35 -1.19
CA VAL A 19 1.04 -0.44 -0.18
C VAL A 19 -0.47 -0.26 -0.31
N ALA A 20 -1.06 -0.52 -1.48
CA ALA A 20 -2.51 -0.54 -1.63
C ALA A 20 -3.12 -1.76 -0.90
N LEU A 21 -2.58 -2.96 -1.13
CA LEU A 21 -3.00 -4.18 -0.43
C LEU A 21 -2.78 -4.07 1.09
N LEU A 22 -1.66 -3.47 1.51
CA LEU A 22 -1.38 -3.24 2.91
C LEU A 22 -2.41 -2.28 3.55
N ALA A 23 -2.83 -1.23 2.86
CA ALA A 23 -3.88 -0.33 3.35
C ALA A 23 -5.21 -1.07 3.57
N GLU A 24 -5.59 -1.95 2.63
CA GLU A 24 -6.79 -2.79 2.74
C GLU A 24 -6.73 -3.71 3.96
N ALA A 25 -5.59 -4.39 4.17
CA ALA A 25 -5.38 -5.26 5.32
C ALA A 25 -5.42 -4.50 6.66
N LEU A 26 -4.89 -3.27 6.69
CA LEU A 26 -4.95 -2.41 7.88
C LEU A 26 -6.37 -1.93 8.17
N ASP A 27 -7.16 -1.63 7.14
CA ASP A 27 -8.57 -1.27 7.28
C ASP A 27 -9.43 -2.45 7.77
N GLU A 28 -9.10 -3.68 7.36
CA GLU A 28 -9.71 -4.90 7.89
C GLU A 28 -9.34 -5.13 9.35
N ALA A 29 -8.06 -5.12 9.69
CA ALA A 29 -7.59 -5.28 11.06
C ALA A 29 -8.19 -4.22 12.00
N ARG A 30 -8.40 -2.98 11.52
CA ARG A 30 -9.06 -1.94 12.31
C ARG A 30 -10.51 -2.29 12.62
N ARG A 31 -11.27 -2.80 11.65
CA ARG A 31 -12.68 -3.21 11.83
C ARG A 31 -12.79 -4.35 12.85
N ASP A 32 -11.87 -5.31 12.81
CA ASP A 32 -11.83 -6.41 13.77
C ASP A 32 -11.56 -5.90 15.20
N VAL A 33 -10.60 -4.98 15.35
CA VAL A 33 -10.31 -4.35 16.65
C VAL A 33 -11.50 -3.54 17.16
N GLU A 34 -12.23 -2.83 16.30
CA GLU A 34 -13.45 -2.11 16.68
C GLU A 34 -14.55 -3.05 17.18
N ALA A 35 -14.70 -4.23 16.55
CA ALA A 35 -15.62 -5.26 17.03
C ALA A 35 -15.19 -5.81 18.42
N GLU A 36 -13.89 -5.99 18.64
CA GLU A 36 -13.35 -6.39 19.94
C GLU A 36 -13.55 -5.31 21.01
N VAL A 37 -13.39 -4.02 20.67
CA VAL A 37 -13.68 -2.89 21.58
C VAL A 37 -15.13 -2.96 22.04
N ALA A 38 -16.06 -3.15 21.11
CA ALA A 38 -17.48 -3.27 21.43
C ALA A 38 -17.78 -4.51 22.30
N SER A 39 -17.05 -5.61 22.12
CA SER A 39 -17.17 -6.79 23.00
C SER A 39 -16.65 -6.49 24.40
N ALA A 40 -15.45 -5.93 24.52
CA ALA A 40 -14.85 -5.60 25.81
C ALA A 40 -15.71 -4.60 26.61
N ASP A 41 -16.40 -3.69 25.92
CA ASP A 41 -17.35 -2.75 26.52
C ASP A 41 -18.57 -3.47 27.12
N ARG A 42 -19.17 -4.40 26.38
CA ARG A 42 -20.29 -5.23 26.88
C ARG A 42 -19.89 -6.10 28.06
N ASP A 43 -18.66 -6.59 28.07
CA ASP A 43 -18.12 -7.45 29.13
C ASP A 43 -17.67 -6.65 30.38
N GLY A 44 -17.73 -5.31 30.35
CA GLY A 44 -17.21 -4.45 31.43
C GLY A 44 -15.70 -4.56 31.62
N ALA A 45 -14.96 -4.98 30.58
CA ALA A 45 -13.53 -5.25 30.61
C ALA A 45 -12.70 -3.99 30.31
N ASP A 46 -12.78 -2.99 31.20
CA ASP A 46 -12.23 -1.64 30.96
C ASP A 46 -10.75 -1.62 30.56
N ARG A 47 -9.90 -2.41 31.22
CA ARG A 47 -8.47 -2.46 30.88
C ARG A 47 -8.22 -3.03 29.48
N ARG A 48 -8.99 -4.04 29.07
CA ARG A 48 -8.91 -4.63 27.72
C ARG A 48 -9.39 -3.61 26.70
N LYS A 49 -10.51 -2.94 26.96
CA LYS A 49 -11.04 -1.87 26.12
C LYS A 49 -10.00 -0.76 25.89
N GLN A 50 -9.35 -0.27 26.95
CA GLN A 50 -8.29 0.75 26.86
C GLN A 50 -7.10 0.28 25.99
N ALA A 51 -6.66 -0.98 26.17
CA ALA A 51 -5.60 -1.54 25.35
C ALA A 51 -6.00 -1.61 23.86
N LEU A 52 -7.23 -2.06 23.57
CA LEU A 52 -7.76 -2.13 22.20
C LEU A 52 -7.92 -0.74 21.57
N MET A 53 -8.30 0.29 22.35
CA MET A 53 -8.33 1.68 21.87
C MET A 53 -6.93 2.17 21.46
N LEU A 54 -5.88 1.79 22.21
CA LEU A 54 -4.50 2.11 21.83
C LEU A 54 -4.05 1.38 20.56
N VAL A 55 -4.48 0.13 20.38
CA VAL A 55 -4.24 -0.63 19.14
C VAL A 55 -4.94 0.05 17.96
N SER A 56 -6.22 0.39 18.09
CA SER A 56 -7.00 1.08 17.05
C SER A 56 -6.35 2.42 16.65
N PHE A 57 -5.87 3.20 17.64
CA PHE A 57 -5.13 4.42 17.37
C PHE A 57 -3.85 4.18 16.55
N ASN A 58 -3.06 3.17 16.91
CA ASN A 58 -1.84 2.84 16.16
C ASN A 58 -2.13 2.31 14.75
N LEU A 59 -3.21 1.53 14.57
CA LEU A 59 -3.66 1.10 13.24
C LEU A 59 -4.09 2.28 12.37
N ALA A 60 -4.84 3.24 12.92
CA ALA A 60 -5.22 4.46 12.21
C ALA A 60 -3.98 5.29 11.81
N LYS A 61 -3.01 5.44 12.72
CA LYS A 61 -1.74 6.13 12.46
C LYS A 61 -0.94 5.43 11.35
N LEU A 62 -0.86 4.09 11.39
CA LEU A 62 -0.17 3.32 10.36
C LEU A 62 -0.86 3.48 9.00
N ASN A 63 -2.20 3.40 8.95
CA ASN A 63 -2.97 3.58 7.71
C ASN A 63 -2.75 4.96 7.07
N LEU A 64 -2.66 6.02 7.88
CA LEU A 64 -2.30 7.37 7.42
C LEU A 64 -0.93 7.38 6.73
N HIS A 65 0.08 6.77 7.34
CA HIS A 65 1.41 6.69 6.74
C HIS A 65 1.42 5.88 5.45
N ILE A 66 0.73 4.74 5.41
CA ILE A 66 0.63 3.91 4.19
C ILE A 66 -0.09 4.64 3.06
N THR A 67 -1.19 5.33 3.35
CA THR A 67 -1.93 6.13 2.36
C THR A 67 -1.06 7.27 1.81
N THR A 68 -0.31 7.93 2.68
CA THR A 68 0.63 9.00 2.29
C THR A 68 1.74 8.45 1.38
N SER A 69 2.35 7.32 1.77
CA SER A 69 3.36 6.63 0.95
C SER A 69 2.82 6.21 -0.41
N ARG A 70 1.59 5.70 -0.49
CA ARG A 70 0.93 5.34 -1.76
C ARG A 70 0.82 6.54 -2.68
N ARG A 71 0.42 7.70 -2.17
CA ARG A 71 0.32 8.93 -2.95
C ARG A 71 1.68 9.34 -3.52
N ILE A 72 2.72 9.35 -2.68
CA ILE A 72 4.09 9.68 -3.11
C ILE A 72 4.57 8.71 -4.19
N LEU A 73 4.34 7.41 -4.02
CA LEU A 73 4.70 6.41 -5.03
C LEU A 73 3.96 6.65 -6.36
N ASN A 74 2.68 7.03 -6.32
CA ASN A 74 1.93 7.39 -7.52
C ASN A 74 2.49 8.65 -8.21
N ASP A 75 2.87 9.66 -7.42
CA ASP A 75 3.47 10.89 -7.94
C ASP A 75 4.81 10.60 -8.62
N LEU A 76 5.66 9.76 -8.00
CA LEU A 76 6.91 9.30 -8.59
C LEU A 76 6.70 8.51 -9.89
N ARG A 77 5.67 7.65 -9.97
CA ARG A 77 5.29 6.95 -11.22
C ARG A 77 4.93 7.94 -12.33
N THR A 78 4.20 8.99 -11.98
CA THR A 78 3.77 10.03 -12.92
C THR A 78 4.95 10.85 -13.41
N LEU A 79 5.81 11.31 -12.50
CA LEU A 79 7.03 12.06 -12.84
C LEU A 79 7.97 11.25 -13.74
N ARG A 80 8.16 9.95 -13.46
CA ARG A 80 8.96 9.07 -14.32
C ARG A 80 8.42 9.02 -15.76
N ARG A 81 7.10 8.95 -15.93
CA ARG A 81 6.46 8.92 -17.26
C ARG A 81 6.64 10.23 -18.01
N LEU A 82 6.47 11.37 -17.33
CA LEU A 82 6.65 12.70 -17.92
C LEU A 82 8.10 12.91 -18.39
N LEU A 83 9.08 12.60 -17.53
CA LEU A 83 10.50 12.75 -17.87
C LEU A 83 10.94 11.87 -19.04
N LEU A 84 10.36 10.66 -19.18
CA LEU A 84 10.64 9.79 -20.33
C LEU A 84 10.01 10.33 -21.62
N ALA A 85 8.79 10.84 -21.54
CA ALA A 85 8.11 11.47 -22.67
C ALA A 85 8.88 12.71 -23.17
N GLU A 86 9.38 13.55 -22.26
CA GLU A 86 10.22 14.71 -22.57
C GLU A 86 11.52 14.34 -23.29
N ARG A 87 12.09 13.17 -22.98
CA ARG A 87 13.32 12.66 -23.62
C ARG A 87 13.07 12.04 -25.00
N GLY A 88 11.82 12.02 -25.48
CA GLY A 88 11.45 11.34 -26.73
C GLY A 88 11.65 9.82 -26.68
N LEU A 89 11.86 9.25 -25.49
CA LEU A 89 12.01 7.81 -25.33
C LEU A 89 10.62 7.17 -25.41
N PRO A 90 10.33 6.32 -26.41
CA PRO A 90 9.07 5.62 -26.45
C PRO A 90 8.97 4.75 -25.19
N ALA A 91 7.82 4.75 -24.52
CA ALA A 91 7.55 3.96 -23.31
C ALA A 91 7.58 2.42 -23.54
N ARG A 92 8.20 1.96 -24.63
CA ARG A 92 8.06 0.65 -25.26
C ARG A 92 9.24 -0.30 -24.98
N GLU A 93 9.72 -0.36 -23.74
CA GLU A 93 10.78 -1.31 -23.38
C GLU A 93 10.49 -2.10 -22.10
N ARG A 94 9.22 -2.47 -21.87
CA ARG A 94 8.81 -3.46 -20.85
C ARG A 94 7.71 -4.44 -21.30
N THR A 95 7.47 -4.60 -22.59
CA THR A 95 6.59 -5.67 -23.08
C THR A 95 7.30 -6.33 -24.24
N GLY A 96 7.71 -7.59 -24.02
CA GLY A 96 8.46 -8.38 -24.98
C GLY A 96 7.80 -8.36 -26.35
N VAL A 97 8.64 -8.19 -27.38
CA VAL A 97 8.24 -8.39 -28.76
C VAL A 97 7.91 -9.87 -28.93
N ALA A 98 6.63 -10.18 -28.93
CA ALA A 98 6.10 -11.30 -29.67
C ALA A 98 5.88 -10.86 -31.13
N ALA A 99 6.24 -11.78 -32.03
CA ALA A 99 6.00 -11.85 -33.48
C ALA A 99 7.18 -11.48 -34.42
N ALA A 100 7.43 -12.42 -35.34
CA ALA A 100 8.40 -12.54 -36.45
C ALA A 100 9.76 -13.14 -36.05
N ASP A 101 10.16 -14.36 -36.41
CA ASP A 101 9.63 -15.43 -37.30
C ASP A 101 9.82 -16.81 -36.64
#